data_AF-A0A7J4EPN4-F1
#
_entry.id   AF-A0A7J4EPN4-F1
#
_cell.length_a   1.000
_cell.length_b   1.000
_cell.length_c   1.000
_cell.angle_alpha   90.00
_cell.angle_beta   90.00
_cell.angle_gamma   90.00
#
_symmetry.space_group_name_H-M   'P 1'
#
loop_
_entity.id
_entity.type
_entity.pdbx_description
1 polymer ?
#
loop_
_entity_poly.entity_id
_entity_poly.type
_entity_poly.pdbx_seq_one_letter_code
_entity_poly.pdbx_strand_id
1 'polypeptide(L)'
;MCANSFVQYAGVAALNGSQKEIQEMIKIYNKRRKYIIKRIKEIGFGLKKEPTGAYYVLVNAKPYGLESLKLSYDLLENAKVAVTPGIDFGKNAEG
;
A
#
# COMPACT_ATOMS: atom_id res chain seq x y z
N MET A 1 31.15 -4.16 2.78
CA MET A 1 30.06 -4.95 3.37
C MET A 1 29.24 -5.52 2.21
N CYS A 2 28.98 -6.83 2.18
CA CYS A 2 28.18 -7.49 1.13
C CYS A 2 26.96 -8.19 1.76
N ALA A 3 26.01 -8.61 0.92
CA ALA A 3 24.89 -9.43 1.37
C ALA A 3 25.39 -10.76 1.96
N ASN A 4 24.72 -11.28 2.98
CA ASN A 4 25.12 -12.52 3.64
C ASN A 4 25.16 -13.68 2.63
N SER A 5 26.23 -14.48 2.63
CA SER A 5 26.50 -15.49 1.60
C SER A 5 25.33 -16.45 1.40
N PHE A 6 24.69 -16.94 2.49
CA PHE A 6 23.55 -17.85 2.36
C PHE A 6 22.31 -17.18 1.75
N VAL A 7 22.13 -15.86 1.95
CA VAL A 7 21.03 -15.09 1.36
C VAL A 7 21.25 -14.92 -0.15
N GLN A 8 22.50 -14.77 -0.59
CA GLN A 8 22.82 -14.73 -2.02
C GLN A 8 22.46 -16.04 -2.70
N TYR A 9 22.82 -17.20 -2.11
CA TYR A 9 22.43 -18.51 -2.62
C TYR A 9 20.90 -18.70 -2.63
N ALA A 10 20.21 -18.25 -1.58
CA ALA A 10 18.74 -18.27 -1.53
C ALA A 10 18.12 -17.39 -2.64
N GLY A 11 18.71 -16.23 -2.93
CA GLY A 11 18.29 -15.35 -4.03
C GLY A 11 18.41 -16.03 -5.40
N VAL A 12 19.53 -16.72 -5.65
CA VAL A 12 19.70 -17.53 -6.87
C VAL A 12 18.63 -18.62 -6.98
N ALA A 13 18.36 -19.33 -5.88
CA ALA A 13 17.31 -20.35 -5.86
C ALA A 13 15.92 -19.76 -6.10
N ALA A 14 15.61 -18.58 -5.54
CA ALA A 14 14.33 -17.90 -5.75
C ALA A 14 14.15 -17.43 -7.20
N LEU A 15 15.21 -16.98 -7.86
CA LEU A 15 15.17 -16.53 -9.26
C LEU A 15 15.05 -17.68 -10.25
N ASN A 16 15.74 -18.80 -10.00
CA ASN A 16 15.79 -19.94 -10.92
C ASN A 16 14.70 -21.00 -10.62
N GLY A 17 14.09 -20.96 -9.43
CA GLY A 17 13.06 -21.90 -9.01
C GLY A 17 11.66 -21.58 -9.56
N SER A 18 10.66 -22.28 -9.04
CA SER A 18 9.24 -22.03 -9.36
C SER A 18 8.87 -20.57 -9.10
N GLN A 19 8.13 -19.98 -10.05
CA GLN A 19 7.55 -18.64 -9.92
C GLN A 19 6.05 -18.69 -9.58
N LYS A 20 5.51 -19.88 -9.30
CA LYS A 20 4.08 -20.11 -9.04
C LYS A 20 3.57 -19.28 -7.85
N GLU A 21 4.37 -19.22 -6.79
CA GLU A 21 4.10 -18.49 -5.56
C GLU A 21 3.93 -16.99 -5.84
N ILE A 22 4.76 -16.44 -6.74
CA ILE A 22 4.67 -15.03 -7.15
C ILE A 22 3.37 -14.78 -7.91
N GLN A 23 2.99 -15.68 -8.82
CA GLN A 23 1.74 -15.55 -9.59
C GLN A 23 0.50 -15.60 -8.68
N GLU A 24 0.49 -16.47 -7.68
CA GLU A 24 -0.59 -16.53 -6.70
C GLU A 24 -0.62 -15.26 -5.81
N MET A 25 0.54 -14.78 -5.38
CA MET A 25 0.65 -13.52 -4.64
C MET A 25 0.10 -12.32 -5.46
N ILE A 26 0.43 -12.23 -6.75
CA ILE A 26 -0.10 -11.18 -7.64
C ILE A 26 -1.63 -11.25 -7.73
N LYS A 27 -2.21 -12.45 -7.90
CA LYS A 27 -3.67 -12.63 -7.94
C LYS A 27 -4.33 -12.17 -6.63
N ILE A 28 -3.76 -12.52 -5.47
CA ILE A 28 -4.25 -12.12 -4.16
C ILE A 28 -4.18 -10.60 -4.00
N TYR A 29 -3.08 -9.95 -4.37
CA TYR A 29 -2.96 -8.50 -4.29
C TYR A 29 -3.92 -7.80 -5.23
N ASN A 30 -4.15 -8.30 -6.45
CA ASN A 30 -5.13 -7.71 -7.36
C ASN A 30 -6.57 -7.83 -6.81
N LYS A 31 -6.92 -8.95 -6.17
CA LYS A 31 -8.22 -9.10 -5.49
C LYS A 31 -8.39 -8.07 -4.37
N ARG A 32 -7.39 -7.92 -3.50
CA ARG A 32 -7.40 -6.94 -2.39
C ARG A 32 -7.42 -5.50 -2.89
N ARG A 33 -6.63 -5.19 -3.92
CA ARG A 33 -6.59 -3.89 -4.60
C ARG A 33 -7.97 -3.48 -5.11
N LYS A 34 -8.64 -4.35 -5.86
CA LYS A 34 -9.99 -4.08 -6.39
C LYS A 34 -11.01 -3.85 -5.27
N TYR A 35 -10.93 -4.64 -4.19
CA TYR A 35 -11.78 -4.48 -3.02
C TYR A 35 -11.59 -3.10 -2.36
N ILE A 36 -10.34 -2.72 -2.02
CA ILE A 36 -10.05 -1.45 -1.35
C ILE A 36 -10.41 -0.26 -2.23
N ILE A 37 -10.09 -0.27 -3.54
CA ILE A 37 -10.47 0.81 -4.47
C ILE A 37 -11.98 1.03 -4.47
N LYS A 38 -12.77 -0.04 -4.55
CA LYS A 38 -14.24 0.04 -4.53
C LYS A 38 -14.72 0.66 -3.22
N ARG A 39 -14.24 0.17 -2.07
CA ARG A 39 -14.67 0.63 -0.74
C ARG A 39 -14.30 2.10 -0.49
N ILE A 40 -13.09 2.52 -0.86
CA ILE A 40 -12.63 3.91 -0.73
C ILE A 40 -13.54 4.87 -1.52
N LYS A 41 -13.90 4.50 -2.76
CA LYS A 41 -14.84 5.28 -3.58
C LYS A 41 -16.23 5.34 -2.94
N GLU A 42 -16.73 4.23 -2.40
CA GLU A 42 -18.04 4.15 -1.75
C GLU A 42 -18.15 5.01 -0.48
N ILE A 43 -17.07 5.16 0.28
CA ILE A 43 -17.03 6.02 1.47
C ILE A 43 -16.77 7.51 1.14
N GLY A 44 -16.70 7.86 -0.15
CA GLY A 44 -16.63 9.23 -0.64
C GLY A 44 -15.24 9.71 -1.06
N PHE A 45 -14.17 8.97 -0.74
CA PHE A 45 -12.83 9.38 -1.13
C PHE A 45 -12.61 9.21 -2.65
N GLY A 46 -12.16 10.28 -3.29
CA GLY A 46 -11.73 10.25 -4.68
C GLY A 46 -10.35 9.61 -4.85
N LEU A 47 -10.16 8.90 -5.96
CA LEU A 47 -8.84 8.44 -6.41
C LEU A 47 -8.52 9.10 -7.75
N LYS A 48 -7.50 9.96 -7.79
CA LYS A 48 -7.05 10.61 -9.05
C LYS A 48 -6.57 9.59 -10.07
N LYS A 49 -5.94 8.52 -9.61
CA LYS A 49 -5.45 7.41 -10.44
C LYS A 49 -5.59 6.12 -9.66
N GLU A 50 -6.15 5.09 -10.28
CA GLU A 50 -6.14 3.76 -9.69
C GLU A 50 -4.69 3.23 -9.68
N PRO A 51 -4.17 2.76 -8.54
CA PRO A 51 -2.81 2.21 -8.49
C PRO A 51 -2.73 1.01 -9.41
N THR A 52 -1.71 0.83 -10.24
CA THR A 52 -1.60 -0.29 -11.20
C THR A 52 -0.55 -1.33 -10.81
N GLY A 53 0.22 -1.06 -9.75
CA GLY A 53 1.28 -1.92 -9.25
C GLY A 53 1.53 -1.63 -7.77
N ALA A 54 2.58 -2.25 -7.23
CA ALA A 54 2.83 -2.31 -5.79
C ALA A 54 1.60 -2.85 -5.01
N TYR A 55 1.50 -2.53 -3.71
CA TYR A 55 0.45 -3.01 -2.82
C TYR A 55 -0.12 -1.91 -1.91
N TYR A 56 0.00 -0.63 -2.32
CA TYR A 56 -0.52 0.53 -1.61
C TYR A 56 -1.60 1.28 -2.41
N VAL A 57 -2.47 2.00 -1.69
CA VAL A 57 -3.42 2.96 -2.26
C VAL A 57 -3.17 4.30 -1.59
N LEU A 58 -2.79 5.31 -2.37
CA LEU A 58 -2.61 6.67 -1.86
C LEU A 58 -3.93 7.43 -2.03
N VAL A 59 -4.50 7.87 -0.91
CA VAL A 59 -5.80 8.57 -0.85
C VAL A 59 -5.54 10.03 -0.51
N ASN A 60 -6.27 10.93 -1.17
CA ASN A 60 -6.22 12.37 -0.90
C ASN A 60 -7.37 12.76 0.04
N ALA A 61 -7.07 13.08 1.28
CA ALA A 61 -8.00 13.56 2.29
C ALA A 61 -8.16 15.10 2.33
N LYS A 62 -7.38 15.87 1.54
CA LYS A 62 -7.56 17.34 1.44
C LYS A 62 -8.99 17.81 1.20
N PRO A 63 -9.83 17.14 0.37
CA PRO A 63 -11.22 17.56 0.17
C PRO A 63 -12.07 17.60 1.45
N TYR A 64 -11.63 16.89 2.50
CA TYR A 64 -12.26 16.87 3.82
C TYR A 64 -11.59 17.80 4.83
N GLY A 65 -10.58 18.58 4.41
CA GLY A 65 -9.83 19.48 5.28
C GLY A 65 -8.98 18.75 6.33
N LEU A 66 -8.63 17.48 6.08
CA LEU A 66 -7.91 16.64 7.03
C LEU A 66 -6.41 16.65 6.74
N GLU A 67 -5.61 16.85 7.79
CA GLU A 67 -4.17 16.63 7.77
C GLU A 67 -3.88 15.14 7.90
N SER A 68 -2.93 14.63 7.10
CA SER A 68 -2.74 13.20 6.92
C SER A 68 -2.30 12.49 8.21
N LEU A 69 -1.49 13.17 9.04
CA LEU A 69 -1.04 12.68 10.35
C LEU A 69 -2.18 12.61 11.37
N LYS A 70 -3.01 13.65 11.43
CA LYS A 70 -4.15 13.65 12.36
C LYS A 70 -5.17 12.58 11.97
N LEU A 71 -5.43 12.42 10.67
CA LEU A 71 -6.30 11.37 10.15
C LEU A 71 -5.76 9.96 10.46
N SER A 72 -4.45 9.72 10.36
CA SER A 72 -3.89 8.39 10.66
C SER A 72 -4.07 8.02 12.14
N TYR A 73 -3.91 8.97 13.06
CA TYR A 73 -4.20 8.77 14.48
C TYR A 73 -5.69 8.55 14.75
N ASP A 74 -6.58 9.36 14.16
CA ASP A 74 -8.03 9.22 14.32
C ASP A 74 -8.53 7.83 13.86
N LEU A 75 -8.06 7.35 12.70
CA LEU A 75 -8.38 6.01 12.22
C LEU A 75 -7.84 4.91 13.13
N LEU A 76 -6.65 5.09 13.69
CA LEU A 76 -6.07 4.13 14.62
C LEU A 76 -6.86 4.07 15.94
N GLU A 77 -7.21 5.23 16.50
CA GLU A 77 -7.88 5.34 17.79
C GLU A 77 -9.36 4.97 17.72
N ASN A 78 -10.08 5.49 16.73
CA ASN A 78 -11.54 5.39 16.65
C ASN A 78 -12.01 4.26 15.74
N ALA A 79 -11.32 4.00 14.63
CA ALA A 79 -11.68 2.93 13.69
C ALA A 79 -10.86 1.64 13.86
N LYS A 80 -9.81 1.64 14.68
CA LYS A 80 -8.85 0.54 14.85
C LYS A 80 -8.17 0.14 13.54
N VAL A 81 -7.93 1.11 12.66
CA VAL A 81 -7.27 0.93 11.37
C VAL A 81 -5.98 1.75 11.33
N ALA A 82 -4.84 1.07 11.29
CA ALA A 82 -3.55 1.73 11.09
C ALA A 82 -3.34 2.07 9.60
N VAL A 83 -3.02 3.34 9.32
CA VAL A 83 -2.61 3.81 7.99
C VAL A 83 -1.35 4.67 8.12
N THR A 84 -0.57 4.77 7.03
CA THR A 84 0.62 5.62 6.99
C THR A 84 0.22 7.03 6.54
N PRO A 85 0.62 8.09 7.26
CA PRO A 85 0.30 9.44 6.86
C PRO A 85 1.07 9.84 5.60
N GLY A 86 0.41 10.62 4.74
CA GLY A 86 0.98 11.08 3.47
C GLY A 86 2.22 11.97 3.64
N ILE A 87 2.31 12.72 4.74
CA ILE A 87 3.45 13.62 5.03
C ILE A 87 4.81 12.89 5.03
N ASP A 88 4.83 11.61 5.40
CA ASP A 88 6.05 10.79 5.42
C ASP A 88 6.63 10.57 4.01
N PHE A 89 5.81 10.74 2.98
CA PHE A 89 6.20 10.66 1.56
C PHE A 89 6.43 12.03 0.92
N GLY A 90 6.45 13.10 1.71
CA GLY A 90 6.73 14.47 1.30
C GLY A 90 5.48 15.31 1.03
N LYS A 91 5.68 16.63 0.86
CA LYS A 91 4.60 17.64 0.79
C LYS A 91 3.55 17.39 -0.29
N ASN A 92 3.91 16.69 -1.37
CA ASN A 92 3.00 16.37 -2.47
C ASN A 92 2.03 15.22 -2.15
N ALA A 93 2.33 14.44 -1.12
CA ALA A 93 1.48 13.36 -0.61
C ALA A 93 0.68 13.77 0.63
N GLU A 94 0.87 14.99 1.16
CA GLU A 94 0.12 15.49 2.30
C GLU A 94 -1.38 15.59 1.99
N GLY A 95 -2.19 15.39 3.02
CA GLY A 95 -3.65 15.38 3.01
C GLY A 95 -4.19 14.05 2.57
#